data_AF-A0A9D9GZK6-F1
#
_entry.id   AF-A0A9D9GZK6-F1
#
_cell.length_a   1.000
_cell.length_b   1.000
_cell.length_c   1.000
_cell.angle_alpha   90.00
_cell.angle_beta   90.00
_cell.angle_gamma   90.00
#
_symmetry.space_group_name_H-M   'P 1'
#
loop_
_entity.id
_entity.type
_entity.pdbx_description
1 polymer ?
#
loop_
_entity_poly.entity_id
_entity_poly.type
_entity_poly.pdbx_seq_one_letter_code
_entity_poly.pdbx_strand_id
1 'polypeptide(L)'
;MPVAETLKEINDVIKQVAEFIKTDETVKPDFDEYIKTMGTKAHSTDFQAACFNYIFERRLTEDRKSIIELYQENVKKIPADTKKILKALKNSLSSVFEIRRITKTGFQLYNIINEKDYEVTSLVKMTTFRGMGPGQYVVARVFSFEKTYYLLEISGVLSTTRRDDVYRFAVAKIIQNPELVYLDNPKKMKEIEKDIKALYAKFTDFFGSDEVITTNKYADDIIGLFNDYAEGGEKK
;
A
#
# COMPACT_ATOMS: atom_id res chain seq x y z
N MET A 1 -7.53 -10.86 -22.05
CA MET A 1 -8.84 -10.21 -22.21
C MET A 1 -8.62 -8.78 -22.72
N PRO A 2 -9.53 -8.18 -23.51
CA PRO A 2 -9.43 -6.77 -23.88
C PRO A 2 -9.49 -5.87 -22.63
N VAL A 3 -8.67 -4.81 -22.59
CA VAL A 3 -8.57 -3.90 -21.42
C VAL A 3 -9.93 -3.36 -20.98
N ALA A 4 -10.82 -3.04 -21.91
CA ALA A 4 -12.16 -2.54 -21.60
C ALA A 4 -13.06 -3.56 -20.89
N GLU A 5 -12.94 -4.84 -21.23
CA GLU A 5 -13.69 -5.92 -20.60
C GLU A 5 -13.15 -6.18 -19.18
N THR A 6 -11.83 -6.20 -19.02
CA THR A 6 -11.17 -6.27 -17.71
C THR A 6 -11.56 -5.11 -16.79
N LEU A 7 -11.63 -3.88 -17.31
CA LEU A 7 -12.08 -2.71 -16.54
C LEU A 7 -13.53 -2.87 -16.04
N LYS A 8 -14.40 -3.44 -16.86
CA LYS A 8 -15.79 -3.69 -16.48
C LYS A 8 -15.86 -4.74 -15.36
N GLU A 9 -15.16 -5.86 -15.52
CA GLU A 9 -15.13 -6.92 -14.51
C GLU A 9 -14.60 -6.43 -13.17
N ILE A 10 -13.48 -5.68 -13.17
CA ILE A 10 -12.94 -5.07 -11.95
C ILE A 10 -13.98 -4.20 -11.26
N ASN A 11 -14.62 -3.29 -12.01
CA ASN A 11 -15.64 -2.40 -11.48
C ASN A 11 -16.85 -3.17 -10.93
N ASP A 12 -17.27 -4.25 -11.59
CA ASP A 12 -18.39 -5.07 -11.15
C ASP A 12 -18.06 -5.84 -9.87
N VAL A 13 -16.83 -6.35 -9.72
CA VAL A 13 -16.36 -6.96 -8.46
C VAL A 13 -16.32 -5.94 -7.33
N ILE A 14 -15.81 -4.72 -7.57
CA ILE A 14 -15.79 -3.66 -6.55
C ILE A 14 -17.23 -3.32 -6.10
N LYS A 15 -18.18 -3.24 -7.04
CA LYS A 15 -19.60 -3.01 -6.70
C LYS A 15 -20.17 -4.13 -5.85
N GLN A 16 -19.88 -5.39 -6.17
CA GLN A 16 -20.35 -6.54 -5.40
C GLN A 16 -19.83 -6.49 -3.95
N VAL A 17 -18.56 -6.14 -3.75
CA VAL A 17 -17.99 -5.96 -2.40
C VAL A 17 -18.64 -4.75 -1.69
N ALA A 18 -18.87 -3.65 -2.40
CA ALA A 18 -19.53 -2.47 -1.85
C ALA A 18 -21.03 -2.69 -1.53
N GLU A 19 -21.68 -3.63 -2.21
CA GLU A 19 -23.03 -4.08 -1.87
C GLU A 19 -23.01 -4.99 -0.65
N PHE A 20 -22.04 -5.92 -0.59
CA PHE A 20 -21.86 -6.82 0.54
C PHE A 20 -21.72 -6.09 1.89
N ILE A 21 -20.91 -5.03 1.97
CA ILE A 21 -20.77 -4.24 3.21
C ILE A 21 -22.09 -3.57 3.67
N LYS A 22 -23.10 -3.49 2.79
CA LYS A 22 -24.41 -2.91 3.10
C LYS A 22 -25.48 -3.96 3.38
N THR A 23 -25.22 -5.23 3.09
CA THR A 23 -26.23 -6.30 3.14
C THR A 23 -25.88 -7.42 4.10
N ASP A 24 -24.60 -7.66 4.37
CA ASP A 24 -24.16 -8.75 5.25
C ASP A 24 -24.50 -8.46 6.72
N GLU A 25 -25.05 -9.46 7.42
CA GLU A 25 -25.55 -9.30 8.79
C GLU A 25 -24.46 -8.96 9.81
N THR A 26 -23.21 -9.35 9.56
CA THR A 26 -22.07 -9.08 10.44
C THR A 26 -21.37 -7.79 10.04
N VAL A 27 -21.16 -7.57 8.74
CA VAL A 27 -20.38 -6.43 8.24
C VAL A 27 -21.20 -5.14 8.24
N LYS A 28 -22.49 -5.21 7.91
CA LYS A 28 -23.33 -4.01 7.79
C LYS A 28 -23.42 -3.20 9.09
N PRO A 29 -23.70 -3.79 10.27
CA PRO A 29 -23.79 -3.01 11.51
C PRO A 29 -22.48 -2.28 11.83
N ASP A 30 -21.34 -2.95 11.64
CA ASP A 30 -20.01 -2.34 11.83
C ASP A 30 -19.75 -1.22 10.82
N PHE A 31 -20.12 -1.43 9.56
CA PHE A 31 -19.98 -0.40 8.53
C PHE A 31 -20.84 0.84 8.83
N ASP A 32 -22.09 0.65 9.27
CA ASP A 32 -22.98 1.74 9.66
C ASP A 32 -22.40 2.55 10.84
N GLU A 33 -21.78 1.87 11.81
CA GLU A 33 -21.10 2.51 12.94
C GLU A 33 -19.83 3.26 12.47
N TYR A 34 -19.02 2.63 11.63
CA TYR A 34 -17.83 3.24 11.05
C TYR A 34 -18.15 4.55 10.33
N ILE A 35 -19.18 4.56 9.48
CA ILE A 35 -19.60 5.77 8.75
C ILE A 35 -20.11 6.86 9.70
N LYS A 36 -20.84 6.49 10.76
CA LYS A 36 -21.29 7.45 11.80
C LYS A 36 -20.11 8.10 12.51
N THR A 37 -19.11 7.32 12.92
CA THR A 37 -17.91 7.83 13.60
C THR A 37 -17.10 8.75 12.69
N MET A 38 -17.04 8.46 11.39
CA MET A 38 -16.38 9.32 10.40
C MET A 38 -17.17 10.59 10.06
N GLY A 39 -18.40 10.77 10.58
CA GLY A 39 -19.26 11.93 10.29
C GLY A 39 -19.62 12.09 8.81
N THR A 40 -19.47 11.03 8.01
CA THR A 40 -19.55 11.09 6.56
C THR A 40 -20.98 10.91 6.09
N LYS A 41 -21.48 11.80 5.21
CA LYS A 41 -22.84 11.71 4.64
C LYS A 41 -22.83 10.80 3.42
N ALA A 42 -23.86 9.96 3.25
CA ALA A 42 -23.96 8.93 2.20
C ALA A 42 -23.83 9.43 0.73
N HIS A 43 -23.87 10.75 0.48
CA HIS A 43 -23.83 11.35 -0.85
C HIS A 43 -22.62 12.26 -1.10
N SER A 44 -21.61 12.28 -0.21
CA SER A 44 -20.38 13.05 -0.44
C SER A 44 -19.28 12.22 -1.11
N THR A 45 -18.31 12.89 -1.75
CA THR A 45 -17.08 12.25 -2.25
C THR A 45 -16.31 11.55 -1.12
N ASP A 46 -16.42 12.08 0.10
CA ASP A 46 -15.85 11.48 1.31
C ASP A 46 -16.47 10.11 1.61
N PHE A 47 -17.71 9.84 1.20
CA PHE A 47 -18.36 8.53 1.39
C PHE A 47 -17.70 7.44 0.55
N GLN A 48 -17.32 7.76 -0.69
CA GLN A 48 -16.61 6.79 -1.53
C GLN A 48 -15.24 6.47 -0.92
N ALA A 49 -14.48 7.49 -0.51
CA ALA A 49 -13.21 7.30 0.17
C ALA A 49 -13.36 6.50 1.48
N ALA A 50 -14.41 6.77 2.26
CA ALA A 50 -14.73 6.00 3.46
C ALA A 50 -15.05 4.53 3.14
N CYS A 51 -15.82 4.24 2.09
CA CYS A 51 -16.07 2.88 1.63
C CYS A 51 -14.78 2.15 1.25
N PHE A 52 -13.89 2.80 0.48
CA PHE A 52 -12.60 2.20 0.11
C PHE A 52 -11.74 1.93 1.34
N ASN A 53 -11.57 2.93 2.22
CA ASN A 53 -10.84 2.74 3.48
C ASN A 53 -11.43 1.59 4.29
N TYR A 54 -12.76 1.49 4.39
CA TYR A 54 -13.41 0.39 5.09
C TYR A 54 -13.10 -0.97 4.46
N ILE A 55 -13.31 -1.11 3.15
CA ILE A 55 -13.10 -2.38 2.42
C ILE A 55 -11.66 -2.89 2.58
N PHE A 56 -10.68 -1.99 2.53
CA PHE A 56 -9.28 -2.39 2.48
C PHE A 56 -8.55 -2.38 3.83
N GLU A 57 -8.94 -1.50 4.75
CA GLU A 57 -8.23 -1.32 6.03
C GLU A 57 -8.98 -1.92 7.21
N ARG A 58 -10.32 -2.04 7.16
CA ARG A 58 -11.07 -2.64 8.27
C ARG A 58 -10.70 -4.11 8.39
N ARG A 59 -10.53 -4.55 9.64
CA ARG A 59 -10.39 -5.95 10.04
C ARG A 59 -11.44 -6.21 11.11
N LEU A 60 -12.25 -7.23 10.92
CA LEU A 60 -13.31 -7.62 11.84
C LEU A 60 -12.99 -8.99 12.44
N THR A 61 -13.88 -9.45 13.33
CA THR A 61 -13.83 -10.76 14.00
C THR A 61 -12.56 -10.98 14.85
N GLU A 62 -12.56 -12.01 15.68
CA GLU A 62 -11.42 -12.30 16.58
C GLU A 62 -10.15 -12.68 15.80
N ASP A 63 -10.31 -13.28 14.62
CA ASP A 63 -9.25 -13.66 13.70
C ASP A 63 -8.79 -12.52 12.77
N ARG A 64 -9.30 -11.30 12.97
CA ARG A 64 -8.91 -10.09 12.23
C ARG A 64 -9.03 -10.24 10.71
N LYS A 65 -10.11 -10.83 10.22
CA LYS A 65 -10.39 -10.97 8.78
C LYS A 65 -10.65 -9.64 8.10
N SER A 66 -10.13 -9.49 6.89
CA SER A 66 -10.46 -8.37 5.99
C SER A 66 -11.89 -8.49 5.44
N ILE A 67 -12.46 -7.36 5.04
CA ILE A 67 -13.78 -7.32 4.40
C ILE A 67 -13.84 -8.20 3.14
N ILE A 68 -12.74 -8.23 2.36
CA ILE A 68 -12.64 -9.08 1.17
C ILE A 68 -12.65 -10.57 1.55
N GLU A 69 -12.04 -10.98 2.67
CA GLU A 69 -12.10 -12.36 3.14
C GLU A 69 -13.50 -12.74 3.59
N LEU A 70 -14.17 -11.87 4.35
CA LEU A 70 -15.55 -12.10 4.77
C LEU A 70 -16.50 -12.20 3.57
N TYR A 71 -16.30 -11.36 2.56
CA TYR A 71 -17.02 -11.49 1.27
C TYR A 71 -16.80 -12.87 0.65
N GLN A 72 -15.55 -13.36 0.65
CA GLN A 72 -15.20 -14.66 0.06
C GLN A 72 -15.82 -15.85 0.81
N GLU A 73 -15.99 -15.72 2.13
CA GLU A 73 -16.56 -16.76 2.99
C GLU A 73 -18.09 -16.79 2.93
N ASN A 74 -18.74 -15.62 2.91
CA ASN A 74 -20.18 -15.50 3.04
C ASN A 74 -20.92 -15.57 1.69
N VAL A 75 -20.26 -15.24 0.58
CA VAL A 75 -20.88 -15.30 -0.75
C VAL A 75 -20.72 -16.68 -1.37
N LYS A 76 -21.85 -17.39 -1.54
CA LYS A 76 -21.89 -18.71 -2.16
C LYS A 76 -21.59 -18.62 -3.66
N LYS A 77 -20.73 -19.51 -4.17
CA LYS A 77 -20.41 -19.70 -5.61
C LYS A 77 -19.81 -18.48 -6.32
N ILE A 78 -18.72 -17.95 -5.79
CA ILE A 78 -17.95 -16.88 -6.47
C ILE A 78 -17.27 -17.43 -7.74
N PRO A 79 -17.46 -16.81 -8.92
CA PRO A 79 -16.78 -17.19 -10.16
C PRO A 79 -15.26 -17.16 -10.04
N ALA A 80 -14.57 -17.99 -10.83
CA ALA A 80 -13.11 -18.11 -10.77
C ALA A 80 -12.40 -16.77 -11.07
N ASP A 81 -12.88 -16.01 -12.05
CA ASP A 81 -12.28 -14.72 -12.42
C ASP A 81 -12.51 -13.65 -11.34
N THR A 82 -13.70 -13.62 -10.74
CA THR A 82 -13.96 -12.79 -9.55
C THR A 82 -12.99 -13.13 -8.41
N LYS A 83 -12.71 -14.42 -8.15
CA LYS A 83 -11.71 -14.80 -7.13
C LYS A 83 -10.30 -14.28 -7.45
N LYS A 84 -9.90 -14.28 -8.72
CA LYS A 84 -8.60 -13.72 -9.14
C LYS A 84 -8.55 -12.21 -8.90
N ILE A 85 -9.62 -11.49 -9.23
CA ILE A 85 -9.72 -10.04 -9.00
C ILE A 85 -9.68 -9.73 -7.50
N LEU A 86 -10.45 -10.45 -6.68
CA LEU A 86 -10.44 -10.27 -5.22
C LEU A 86 -9.05 -10.51 -4.62
N LYS A 87 -8.34 -11.55 -5.08
CA LYS A 87 -6.96 -11.80 -4.67
C LYS A 87 -6.02 -10.65 -5.06
N ALA A 88 -6.20 -10.09 -6.26
CA ALA A 88 -5.42 -8.95 -6.71
C ALA A 88 -5.72 -7.67 -5.90
N LEU A 89 -7.00 -7.42 -5.57
CA LEU A 89 -7.44 -6.31 -4.74
C LEU A 89 -6.87 -6.39 -3.31
N LYS A 90 -6.83 -7.59 -2.71
CA LYS A 90 -6.19 -7.80 -1.39
C LYS A 90 -4.71 -7.39 -1.39
N ASN A 91 -4.02 -7.58 -2.51
CA ASN A 91 -2.61 -7.21 -2.68
C ASN A 91 -2.43 -5.78 -3.23
N SER A 92 -3.44 -4.93 -3.08
CA SER A 92 -3.34 -3.53 -3.47
C SER A 92 -2.32 -2.78 -2.61
N LEU A 93 -1.65 -1.83 -3.24
CA LEU A 93 -0.64 -0.96 -2.67
C LEU A 93 -1.26 0.41 -2.41
N SER A 94 -1.41 0.78 -1.13
CA SER A 94 -1.76 2.13 -0.68
C SER A 94 -0.49 2.92 -0.36
N SER A 95 -0.13 3.87 -1.22
CA SER A 95 1.11 4.63 -1.09
C SER A 95 0.92 6.11 -1.44
N VAL A 96 2.01 6.87 -1.36
CA VAL A 96 2.12 8.22 -1.90
C VAL A 96 2.97 8.21 -3.15
N PHE A 97 2.46 8.85 -4.19
CA PHE A 97 3.05 8.87 -5.53
C PHE A 97 3.22 10.29 -6.03
N GLU A 98 4.29 10.55 -6.78
CA GLU A 98 4.42 11.74 -7.62
C GLU A 98 3.80 11.47 -9.00
N ILE A 99 2.98 12.39 -9.49
CA ILE A 99 2.50 12.34 -10.87
C ILE A 99 3.66 12.75 -11.79
N ARG A 100 4.21 11.79 -12.53
CA ARG A 100 5.23 12.09 -13.56
C ARG A 100 4.58 12.57 -14.84
N ARG A 101 3.49 11.91 -15.26
CA ARG A 101 2.79 12.21 -16.51
C ARG A 101 1.33 11.78 -16.44
N ILE A 102 0.46 12.50 -17.14
CA ILE A 102 -0.92 12.06 -17.40
C ILE A 102 -0.93 11.36 -18.75
N THR A 103 -1.50 10.15 -18.81
CA THR A 103 -1.67 9.39 -20.05
C THR A 103 -3.11 9.49 -20.55
N LYS A 104 -3.41 8.90 -21.72
CA LYS A 104 -4.78 8.92 -22.28
C LYS A 104 -5.78 8.22 -21.36
N THR A 105 -5.35 7.20 -20.63
CA THR A 105 -6.22 6.31 -19.84
C THR A 105 -5.88 6.29 -18.35
N GLY A 106 -4.90 7.08 -17.91
CA GLY A 106 -4.47 7.11 -16.51
C GLY A 106 -3.22 7.96 -16.29
N PHE A 107 -2.22 7.41 -15.59
CA PHE A 107 -1.05 8.16 -15.14
C PHE A 107 0.23 7.35 -15.22
N GLN A 108 1.36 8.05 -15.30
CA GLN A 108 2.64 7.54 -14.85
C GLN A 108 2.91 8.12 -13.47
N LEU A 109 3.02 7.23 -12.49
CA LEU A 109 3.18 7.54 -11.08
C LEU A 109 4.52 7.01 -10.59
N TYR A 110 5.29 7.85 -9.91
CA TYR A 110 6.49 7.42 -9.22
C TYR A 110 6.17 7.24 -7.74
N ASN A 111 6.31 6.03 -7.21
CA ASN A 111 6.07 5.77 -5.80
C ASN A 111 7.26 6.25 -4.96
N ILE A 112 7.00 7.13 -4.01
CA ILE A 112 8.03 7.74 -3.14
C ILE A 112 8.63 6.70 -2.19
N ILE A 113 7.87 5.67 -1.81
CA ILE A 113 8.28 4.69 -0.79
C ILE A 113 9.16 3.59 -1.39
N ASN A 114 8.72 2.96 -2.48
CA ASN A 114 9.45 1.84 -3.09
C ASN A 114 10.27 2.22 -4.31
N GLU A 115 10.32 3.50 -4.65
CA GLU A 115 11.17 4.06 -5.70
C GLU A 115 10.94 3.43 -7.08
N LYS A 116 9.69 3.05 -7.38
CA LYS A 116 9.30 2.43 -8.66
C LYS A 116 8.31 3.31 -9.43
N ASP A 117 8.48 3.36 -10.75
CA ASP A 117 7.51 3.92 -11.68
C ASP A 117 6.40 2.92 -12.02
N TYR A 118 5.18 3.44 -12.07
CA TYR A 118 3.95 2.72 -12.36
C TYR A 118 3.22 3.40 -13.50
N GLU A 119 2.92 2.65 -14.56
CA GLU A 119 1.94 3.06 -15.56
C GLU A 119 0.57 2.50 -15.17
N VAL A 120 -0.30 3.36 -14.67
CA VAL A 120 -1.59 2.97 -14.11
C VAL A 120 -2.73 3.37 -15.05
N THR A 121 -3.68 2.46 -15.24
CA THR A 121 -4.94 2.71 -15.95
C THR A 121 -6.03 3.06 -14.95
N SER A 122 -6.79 4.13 -15.20
CA SER A 122 -7.90 4.51 -14.34
C SER A 122 -9.12 3.62 -14.56
N LEU A 123 -9.81 3.30 -13.46
CA LEU A 123 -11.12 2.65 -13.49
C LEU A 123 -12.27 3.62 -13.81
N VAL A 124 -12.01 4.93 -13.74
CA VAL A 124 -12.99 5.99 -14.01
C VAL A 124 -12.51 6.89 -15.16
N LYS A 125 -13.39 7.79 -15.62
CA LYS A 125 -13.03 8.73 -16.69
C LYS A 125 -11.96 9.72 -16.22
N MET A 126 -10.98 10.02 -17.08
CA MET A 126 -9.91 10.97 -16.77
C MET A 126 -10.40 12.39 -16.41
N THR A 127 -11.62 12.76 -16.83
CA THR A 127 -12.25 14.03 -16.45
C THR A 127 -12.47 14.17 -14.95
N THR A 128 -12.55 13.06 -14.20
CA THR A 128 -12.65 13.06 -12.74
C THR A 128 -11.40 13.63 -12.07
N PHE A 129 -10.24 13.57 -12.73
CA PHE A 129 -8.96 14.04 -12.18
C PHE A 129 -8.53 15.40 -12.75
N ARG A 130 -9.47 16.18 -13.29
CA ARG A 130 -9.16 17.55 -13.74
C ARG A 130 -8.56 18.36 -12.58
N GLY A 131 -7.50 19.10 -12.89
CA GLY A 131 -6.75 19.87 -11.89
C GLY A 131 -5.57 19.11 -11.26
N MET A 132 -5.45 17.80 -11.51
CA MET A 132 -4.24 17.05 -11.21
C MET A 132 -3.24 17.16 -12.36
N GLY A 133 -1.96 17.28 -12.05
CA GLY A 133 -0.90 17.59 -13.01
C GLY A 133 0.48 17.05 -12.59
N PRO A 134 1.43 16.98 -13.53
CA PRO A 134 2.79 16.57 -13.23
C PRO A 134 3.44 17.37 -12.08
N GLY A 135 4.23 16.68 -11.26
CA GLY A 135 4.89 17.23 -10.07
C GLY A 135 4.02 17.30 -8.82
N GLN A 136 2.70 17.19 -8.94
CA GLN A 136 1.84 17.02 -7.77
C GLN A 136 1.96 15.61 -7.20
N TYR A 137 1.61 15.47 -5.93
CA TYR A 137 1.62 14.19 -5.23
C TYR A 137 0.20 13.72 -4.98
N VAL A 138 0.00 12.40 -5.02
CA VAL A 138 -1.29 11.77 -4.74
C VAL A 138 -1.09 10.65 -3.74
N VAL A 139 -1.96 10.61 -2.73
CA VAL A 139 -2.15 9.42 -1.90
C VAL A 139 -3.16 8.56 -2.65
N ALA A 140 -2.72 7.40 -3.09
CA ALA A 140 -3.50 6.57 -4.01
C ALA A 140 -3.35 5.09 -3.67
N ARG A 141 -4.32 4.32 -4.14
CA ARG A 141 -4.28 2.86 -4.10
C ARG A 141 -4.20 2.30 -5.50
N VAL A 142 -3.20 1.47 -5.73
CA VAL A 142 -2.92 0.83 -7.03
C VAL A 142 -2.90 -0.68 -6.83
N PHE A 143 -3.37 -1.45 -7.79
CA PHE A 143 -3.22 -2.90 -7.76
C PHE A 143 -2.87 -3.44 -9.14
N SER A 144 -2.22 -4.60 -9.17
CA SER A 144 -1.82 -5.27 -10.41
C SER A 144 -2.79 -6.41 -10.72
N PHE A 145 -3.32 -6.43 -11.94
CA PHE A 145 -4.13 -7.52 -12.46
C PHE A 145 -3.78 -7.79 -13.92
N GLU A 146 -3.54 -9.05 -14.28
CA GLU A 146 -3.09 -9.46 -15.62
C GLU A 146 -1.93 -8.62 -16.17
N LYS A 147 -0.92 -8.33 -15.33
CA LYS A 147 0.28 -7.52 -15.65
C LYS A 147 0.00 -6.04 -15.95
N THR A 148 -1.22 -5.56 -15.71
CA THR A 148 -1.59 -4.14 -15.82
C THR A 148 -1.84 -3.57 -14.44
N TYR A 149 -1.34 -2.35 -14.18
CA TYR A 149 -1.66 -1.64 -12.95
C TYR A 149 -2.91 -0.79 -13.13
N TYR A 150 -3.79 -0.82 -12.14
CA TYR A 150 -5.03 -0.07 -12.13
C TYR A 150 -5.06 0.89 -10.93
N LEU A 151 -5.50 2.11 -11.17
CA LEU A 151 -5.75 3.12 -10.13
C LEU A 151 -7.13 2.88 -9.54
N LEU A 152 -7.16 2.48 -8.26
CA LEU A 152 -8.38 2.15 -7.55
C LEU A 152 -9.03 3.38 -6.92
N GLU A 153 -8.24 4.20 -6.24
CA GLU A 153 -8.67 5.44 -5.61
C GLU A 153 -7.52 6.45 -5.49
N ILE A 154 -7.90 7.72 -5.37
CA ILE A 154 -7.04 8.81 -4.88
C ILE A 154 -7.73 9.38 -3.65
N SER A 155 -7.13 9.18 -2.48
CA SER A 155 -7.66 9.63 -1.19
C SER A 155 -7.13 11.00 -0.77
N GLY A 156 -6.10 11.51 -1.45
CA GLY A 156 -5.58 12.85 -1.23
C GLY A 156 -4.70 13.34 -2.37
N VAL A 157 -4.66 14.66 -2.56
CA VAL A 157 -3.78 15.34 -3.51
C VAL A 157 -3.00 16.40 -2.76
N LEU A 158 -1.68 16.44 -2.94
CA LEU A 158 -0.81 17.45 -2.37
C LEU A 158 -0.13 18.25 -3.49
N SER A 159 0.01 19.56 -3.26
CA SER A 159 0.71 20.45 -4.18
C SER A 159 2.21 20.12 -4.27
N THR A 160 2.84 20.57 -5.35
CA THR A 160 4.29 20.48 -5.58
C THR A 160 5.13 21.06 -4.44
N THR A 161 4.59 22.07 -3.73
CA THR A 161 5.26 22.75 -2.61
C THR A 161 5.25 21.96 -1.30
N ARG A 162 4.47 20.87 -1.19
CA ARG A 162 4.33 20.06 0.03
C ARG A 162 5.22 18.82 0.04
N ARG A 163 6.37 18.90 -0.63
CA ARG A 163 7.33 17.79 -0.75
C ARG A 163 7.78 17.25 0.61
N ASP A 164 8.05 18.13 1.58
CA ASP A 164 8.48 17.71 2.92
C ASP A 164 7.37 16.95 3.68
N ASP A 165 6.11 17.39 3.55
CA ASP A 165 4.96 16.70 4.13
C ASP A 165 4.79 15.31 3.52
N VAL A 166 5.02 15.17 2.22
CA VAL A 166 4.98 13.89 1.50
C VAL A 166 6.04 12.93 2.02
N TYR A 167 7.27 13.39 2.22
CA TYR A 167 8.33 12.54 2.78
C TYR A 167 8.06 12.13 4.22
N ARG A 168 7.56 13.06 5.07
CA ARG A 168 7.14 12.72 6.43
C ARG A 168 6.03 11.67 6.43
N PHE A 169 5.04 11.81 5.55
CA PHE A 169 3.97 10.83 5.38
C PHE A 169 4.49 9.48 4.88
N ALA A 170 5.43 9.47 3.93
CA ALA A 170 6.09 8.27 3.45
C ALA A 170 6.80 7.52 4.58
N VAL A 171 7.58 8.23 5.41
CA VAL A 171 8.25 7.66 6.59
C VAL A 171 7.23 7.06 7.57
N ALA A 172 6.14 7.78 7.87
CA ALA A 172 5.09 7.27 8.75
C ALA A 172 4.47 5.98 8.21
N LYS A 173 4.23 5.88 6.90
CA LYS A 173 3.75 4.66 6.24
C LYS A 173 4.76 3.51 6.32
N ILE A 174 6.05 3.78 6.15
CA ILE A 174 7.12 2.77 6.28
C ILE A 174 7.19 2.22 7.70
N ILE A 175 7.08 3.08 8.72
CA ILE A 175 7.07 2.64 10.13
C ILE A 175 5.88 1.71 10.40
N GLN A 176 4.72 2.01 9.82
CA GLN A 176 3.52 1.20 9.99
C GLN A 176 3.59 -0.13 9.22
N ASN A 177 4.10 -0.10 7.98
CA ASN A 177 4.16 -1.23 7.05
C ASN A 177 5.53 -1.23 6.32
N PRO A 178 6.60 -1.78 6.93
CA PRO A 178 7.95 -1.73 6.36
C PRO A 178 8.08 -2.41 5.00
N GLU A 179 7.24 -3.41 4.73
CA GLU A 179 7.23 -4.15 3.47
C GLU A 179 6.94 -3.27 2.25
N LEU A 180 6.31 -2.10 2.46
CA LEU A 180 6.03 -1.14 1.40
C LEU A 180 7.30 -0.70 0.67
N VAL A 181 8.47 -0.71 1.31
CA VAL A 181 9.75 -0.28 0.72
C VAL A 181 10.18 -1.16 -0.46
N TYR A 182 9.88 -2.46 -0.40
CA TYR A 182 10.28 -3.42 -1.43
C TYR A 182 9.11 -4.11 -2.12
N LEU A 183 7.87 -3.85 -1.67
CA LEU A 183 6.67 -4.42 -2.27
C LEU A 183 6.62 -4.09 -3.77
N ASP A 184 6.47 -5.13 -4.59
CA ASP A 184 6.40 -5.01 -6.04
C ASP A 184 7.65 -4.35 -6.68
N ASN A 185 8.79 -4.31 -5.97
CA ASN A 185 10.09 -3.89 -6.51
C ASN A 185 11.18 -4.95 -6.24
N PRO A 186 11.30 -5.97 -7.13
CA PRO A 186 12.32 -7.02 -6.98
C PRO A 186 13.76 -6.51 -7.04
N LYS A 187 14.01 -5.35 -7.66
CA LYS A 187 15.35 -4.75 -7.69
C LYS A 187 15.72 -4.21 -6.31
N LYS A 188 14.80 -3.46 -5.68
CA LYS A 188 14.99 -2.93 -4.33
C LYS A 188 15.10 -4.06 -3.30
N MET A 189 14.32 -5.13 -3.45
CA MET A 189 14.45 -6.31 -2.59
C MET A 189 15.87 -6.90 -2.65
N LYS A 190 16.41 -7.09 -3.85
CA LYS A 190 17.78 -7.62 -4.02
C LYS A 190 18.86 -6.69 -3.49
N GLU A 191 18.67 -5.38 -3.59
CA GLU A 191 19.55 -4.37 -2.99
C GLU A 191 19.57 -4.52 -1.47
N ILE A 192 18.39 -4.57 -0.84
CA ILE A 192 18.25 -4.77 0.62
C ILE A 192 18.87 -6.11 1.06
N GLU A 193 18.61 -7.20 0.34
CA GLU A 193 19.22 -8.51 0.64
C GLU A 193 20.76 -8.46 0.59
N LYS A 194 21.32 -7.74 -0.40
CA LYS A 194 22.77 -7.55 -0.53
C LYS A 194 23.32 -6.74 0.64
N ASP A 195 22.62 -5.66 1.03
CA ASP A 195 23.05 -4.79 2.12
C ASP A 195 22.98 -5.49 3.48
N ILE A 196 21.92 -6.26 3.73
CA ILE A 196 21.80 -7.13 4.92
C ILE A 196 22.95 -8.13 4.96
N LYS A 197 23.27 -8.78 3.84
CA LYS A 197 24.39 -9.74 3.77
C LYS A 197 25.73 -9.06 4.05
N ALA A 198 25.94 -7.86 3.52
CA ALA A 198 27.15 -7.09 3.78
C ALA A 198 27.27 -6.66 5.25
N LEU A 199 26.16 -6.22 5.86
CA LEU A 199 26.11 -5.85 7.27
C LEU A 199 26.36 -7.06 8.18
N TYR A 200 25.76 -8.21 7.87
CA TYR A 200 25.98 -9.46 8.59
C TYR A 200 27.45 -9.92 8.51
N ALA A 201 28.09 -9.79 7.34
CA ALA A 201 29.51 -10.09 7.20
C ALA A 201 30.39 -9.16 8.05
N LYS A 202 30.05 -7.87 8.12
CA LYS A 202 30.73 -6.92 9.03
C LYS A 202 30.51 -7.27 10.49
N PHE A 203 29.29 -7.63 10.87
CA PHE A 203 28.94 -8.00 12.24
C PHE A 203 29.75 -9.22 12.70
N THR A 204 29.74 -10.28 11.89
CA THR A 204 30.48 -11.51 12.17
C THR A 204 31.98 -11.31 12.15
N ASP A 205 32.52 -10.45 11.27
CA ASP A 205 33.93 -10.07 11.33
C ASP A 205 34.24 -9.33 12.64
N PHE A 206 33.43 -8.33 13.01
CA PHE A 206 33.66 -7.50 14.19
C PHE A 206 33.63 -8.30 15.49
N PHE A 207 32.58 -9.09 15.70
CA PHE A 207 32.34 -9.82 16.94
C PHE A 207 32.88 -11.26 16.95
N GLY A 208 33.25 -11.81 15.79
CA GLY A 208 33.66 -13.21 15.66
C GLY A 208 32.51 -14.22 15.83
N SER A 209 31.27 -13.73 15.93
CA SER A 209 30.04 -14.49 16.19
C SER A 209 28.86 -13.79 15.52
N ASP A 210 27.77 -14.51 15.30
CA ASP A 210 26.49 -13.95 14.85
C ASP A 210 25.56 -13.55 16.00
N GLU A 211 26.00 -13.76 17.24
CA GLU A 211 25.32 -13.34 18.47
C GLU A 211 26.30 -12.68 19.45
N VAL A 212 25.83 -11.63 20.12
CA VAL A 212 26.54 -10.93 21.21
C VAL A 212 25.64 -10.89 22.44
N ILE A 213 26.11 -11.47 23.54
CA ILE A 213 25.41 -11.45 24.83
C ILE A 213 26.09 -10.42 25.72
N THR A 214 25.33 -9.42 26.17
CA THR A 214 25.82 -8.37 27.06
C THR A 214 24.77 -7.97 28.08
N THR A 215 25.19 -7.24 29.11
CA THR A 215 24.25 -6.59 30.05
C THR A 215 23.78 -5.26 29.46
N ASN A 216 22.57 -4.82 29.82
CA ASN A 216 21.99 -3.54 29.35
C ASN A 216 22.96 -2.35 29.51
N LYS A 217 23.77 -2.35 30.58
CA LYS A 217 24.80 -1.33 30.83
C LYS A 217 25.76 -1.07 29.66
N TYR A 218 26.07 -2.08 28.84
CA TYR A 218 27.04 -1.99 27.76
C TYR A 218 26.40 -2.10 26.36
N ALA A 219 25.07 -2.15 26.26
CA ALA A 219 24.38 -2.37 24.99
C ALA A 219 24.64 -1.21 24.00
N ASP A 220 24.46 0.03 24.46
CA ASP A 220 24.67 1.22 23.63
C ASP A 220 26.14 1.38 23.21
N ASP A 221 27.08 1.09 24.10
CA ASP A 221 28.52 1.13 23.79
C ASP A 221 28.89 0.13 22.70
N ILE A 222 28.37 -1.11 22.80
CA ILE A 222 28.61 -2.18 21.82
C ILE A 222 27.99 -1.84 20.47
N ILE A 223 26.76 -1.32 20.47
CA ILE A 223 26.08 -0.88 19.23
C ILE A 223 26.87 0.27 18.59
N GLY A 224 27.34 1.24 19.39
CA GLY A 224 28.16 2.36 18.93
C GLY A 224 29.47 1.90 18.29
N LEU A 225 30.22 1.01 18.97
CA LEU A 225 31.46 0.43 18.46
C LEU A 225 31.27 -0.30 17.12
N PHE A 226 30.19 -1.08 17.01
CA PHE A 226 29.88 -1.76 15.75
C PHE A 226 29.50 -0.79 14.65
N ASN A 227 28.69 0.24 14.94
CA ASN A 227 28.30 1.25 13.96
C ASN A 227 29.52 2.01 13.42
N ASP A 228 30.43 2.44 14.31
CA ASP A 228 31.69 3.07 13.93
C ASP A 228 32.52 2.18 13.01
N TYR A 229 32.64 0.89 13.34
CA TYR A 229 33.33 -0.09 12.48
C TYR A 229 32.59 -0.31 11.15
N ALA A 230 31.26 -0.39 11.18
CA ALA A 230 30.47 -0.64 9.99
C ALA A 230 30.54 0.52 8.99
N GLU A 231 30.66 1.76 9.46
CA GLU A 231 30.80 2.95 8.63
C GLU A 231 32.26 3.24 8.23
N GLY A 232 33.21 3.10 9.17
CA GLY A 232 34.61 3.51 9.01
C GLY A 232 35.62 2.41 8.69
N GLY A 233 35.29 1.14 8.93
CA GLY A 233 36.14 -0.03 8.64
C GLY A 233 37.32 -0.26 9.60
N GLU A 234 37.51 0.58 10.62
CA GLU A 234 38.57 0.42 11.61
C GLU A 234 38.04 -0.29 12.87
N LYS A 235 38.62 -1.44 13.21
CA LYS A 235 38.45 -2.07 14.54
C LYS A 235 39.27 -1.28 15.55
N LYS A 236 38.60 -0.65 16.51
CA LYS A 236 39.25 -0.06 17.70
C LYS A 236 39.40 -1.09 18.81
#